data_AF-A0A2N1FC13-F1
#
_entry.id   AF-A0A2N1FC13-F1
#
_cell.length_a   1.000
_cell.length_b   1.000
_cell.length_c   1.000
_cell.angle_alpha   90.00
_cell.angle_beta   90.00
_cell.angle_gamma   90.00
#
_symmetry.space_group_name_H-M   'P 1'
#
loop_
_entity.id
_entity.type
_entity.pdbx_description
1 polymer ?
#
loop_
_entity_poly.entity_id
_entity_poly.type
_entity_poly.pdbx_seq_one_letter_code
_entity_poly.pdbx_strand_id
1 'polypeptide(L)' 'MESQINYPKLMGTKKELANHYWKLSSRFFRNTINRIISESRNIPLGEAKRLKTITPREFKKFVAEIDGI' A
#
# COMPACT_ATOMS: atom_id res chain seq x y z
N MET A 1 5.52 20.91 17.01
CA MET A 1 6.51 20.30 16.10
C MET A 1 5.74 19.43 15.15
N GLU A 2 5.52 19.89 13.93
CA GLU A 2 5.00 19.03 12.86
C GLU A 2 6.07 17.97 12.61
N SER A 3 5.80 16.73 13.00
CA SER A 3 6.63 15.59 12.64
C SER A 3 6.71 15.62 11.11
N GLN A 4 7.87 15.96 10.55
CA GLN A 4 8.14 15.70 9.15
C GLN A 4 8.11 14.19 8.99
N ILE A 5 6.93 13.64 8.68
CA ILE A 5 6.76 12.24 8.34
C ILE A 5 7.61 12.05 7.09
N ASN A 6 8.79 11.46 7.27
CA ASN A 6 9.74 11.23 6.20
C ASN A 6 9.15 10.09 5.36
N TYR A 7 8.24 10.44 4.44
CA TYR A 7 7.53 9.46 3.64
C TYR A 7 8.54 8.65 2.84
N PRO A 8 8.44 7.31 2.85
CA PRO A 8 9.32 6.48 2.03
C PRO A 8 9.19 6.87 0.56
N LYS A 9 10.28 6.69 -0.19
CA LYS A 9 10.29 6.95 -1.64
C LYS A 9 9.10 6.23 -2.28
N LEU A 10 8.35 6.95 -3.12
CA LEU A 10 7.20 6.39 -3.82
C LEU A 10 7.58 5.08 -4.52
N MET A 11 6.80 4.04 -4.23
CA MET A 11 6.93 2.72 -4.86
C MET A 11 5.77 2.50 -5.82
N GLY A 12 6.08 2.30 -7.10
CA GLY A 12 5.08 2.20 -8.16
C GLY A 12 4.45 0.81 -8.27
N THR A 13 5.00 -0.19 -7.58
CA THR A 13 4.53 -1.58 -7.66
C THR A 13 4.37 -2.24 -6.30
N LYS A 14 3.46 -3.22 -6.22
CA LYS A 14 3.29 -4.07 -5.04
C LYS A 14 4.56 -4.82 -4.66
N LYS A 15 5.43 -5.15 -5.63
CA LYS A 15 6.68 -5.86 -5.39
C LYS A 15 7.67 -4.97 -4.64
N GLU A 16 7.87 -3.75 -5.12
CA GLU A 16 8.75 -2.77 -4.45
C GLU A 16 8.25 -2.47 -3.04
N LEU A 17 6.94 -2.26 -2.89
CA LEU A 17 6.33 -2.01 -1.59
C LEU A 17 6.49 -3.19 -0.63
N ALA A 18 6.25 -4.42 -1.09
CA ALA A 18 6.43 -5.62 -0.28
C ALA A 18 7.90 -5.82 0.15
N ASN A 19 8.85 -5.53 -0.74
CA ASN A 19 10.28 -5.62 -0.44
C ASN A 19 10.70 -4.59 0.62
N HIS A 20 10.16 -3.38 0.56
CA HIS A 20 10.43 -2.36 1.57
C HIS A 20 9.87 -2.77 2.94
N TYR A 21 8.63 -3.25 2.95
CA TYR A 21 7.95 -3.73 4.14
C TYR A 21 8.13 -5.25 4.36
N TRP A 22 9.35 -5.77 4.16
CA TRP A 22 9.64 -7.21 4.24
C TRP A 22 9.33 -7.84 5.60
N LYS A 23 9.32 -7.03 6.68
CA LYS A 23 8.95 -7.47 8.03
C LYS A 23 7.45 -7.67 8.22
N LEU A 24 6.60 -7.12 7.35
CA LEU A 24 5.15 -7.31 7.44
C LEU A 24 4.78 -8.73 7.00
N SER A 25 3.79 -9.32 7.66
CA SER A 25 3.26 -10.60 7.21
C SER A 25 2.69 -10.46 5.79
N SER A 26 3.00 -11.41 4.91
CA SER A 26 2.54 -11.37 3.52
C SER A 26 1.01 -11.35 3.41
N ARG A 27 0.31 -11.98 4.36
CA ARG A 27 -1.16 -11.98 4.42
C ARG A 27 -1.68 -10.58 4.72
N PHE A 28 -1.13 -9.92 5.73
CA PHE A 28 -1.50 -8.55 6.09
C PHE A 28 -1.22 -7.59 4.94
N PHE A 29 0.02 -7.57 4.43
CA PHE A 29 0.41 -6.73 3.30
C PHE A 29 -0.57 -6.84 2.12
N ARG A 30 -0.82 -8.08 1.66
CA ARG A 30 -1.70 -8.35 0.52
C ARG A 30 -3.13 -7.90 0.80
N ASN A 31 -3.67 -8.18 1.97
CA ASN A 31 -5.04 -7.78 2.30
C ASN A 31 -5.18 -6.26 2.30
N THR A 32 -4.26 -5.57 2.96
CA THR A 32 -4.26 -4.10 3.09
C THR A 32 -4.11 -3.42 1.73
N ILE A 33 -3.07 -3.73 0.95
CA ILE A 33 -2.86 -3.04 -0.33
C ILE A 33 -3.96 -3.34 -1.35
N ASN A 34 -4.47 -4.58 -1.38
CA ASN A 34 -5.55 -4.93 -2.32
C ASN A 34 -6.86 -4.25 -1.94
N ARG A 35 -7.16 -4.13 -0.63
CA ARG A 35 -8.31 -3.37 -0.13
C ARG A 35 -8.20 -1.90 -0.52
N ILE A 36 -7.04 -1.27 -0.27
CA ILE A 36 -6.79 0.14 -0.62
C ILE A 36 -6.96 0.40 -2.12
N ILE A 37 -6.45 -0.49 -2.98
CA ILE A 37 -6.61 -0.37 -4.44
C ILE A 37 -8.09 -0.55 -4.84
N SER A 38 -8.76 -1.55 -4.28
CA SER A 38 -10.19 -1.82 -4.53
C SER A 38 -11.04 -0.59 -4.20
N GLU A 39 -10.85 -0.01 -3.02
CA GLU A 39 -11.55 1.20 -2.56
C GLU A 39 -11.17 2.44 -3.37
N SER A 40 -9.88 2.62 -3.69
CA SER A 40 -9.41 3.84 -4.35
C SER A 40 -9.79 3.91 -5.83
N ARG A 41 -9.91 2.76 -6.50
CA ARG A 41 -10.30 2.67 -7.91
C ARG A 41 -11.76 2.25 -8.11
N ASN A 42 -12.48 1.98 -7.02
CA ASN A 42 -13.85 1.48 -7.05
C ASN A 42 -14.01 0.21 -7.92
N ILE A 43 -13.12 -0.76 -7.72
CA ILE A 43 -13.11 -2.04 -8.45
C ILE A 43 -13.29 -3.22 -7.50
N PRO A 44 -13.79 -4.37 -7.96
CA PRO A 44 -13.87 -5.57 -7.15
C PRO A 44 -12.51 -6.02 -6.61
N LEU A 45 -12.48 -6.56 -5.39
CA LEU A 45 -11.25 -7.02 -4.75
C LEU A 45 -10.51 -8.09 -5.57
N GLY A 46 -11.26 -8.93 -6.31
CA GLY A 46 -10.69 -9.93 -7.22
C GLY A 46 -9.86 -9.31 -8.35
N GLU A 47 -10.30 -8.18 -8.88
CA GLU A 47 -9.56 -7.41 -9.90
C GLU A 47 -8.37 -6.69 -9.27
N ALA A 48 -8.59 -6.05 -8.12
CA ALA A 48 -7.53 -5.35 -7.38
C ALA A 48 -6.34 -6.26 -7.04
N LYS A 49 -6.60 -7.54 -6.71
CA LYS A 49 -5.56 -8.57 -6.46
C LYS A 49 -4.63 -8.79 -7.66
N ARG A 50 -5.15 -8.67 -8.89
CA ARG A 50 -4.39 -8.92 -10.14
C ARG A 50 -3.54 -7.73 -10.55
N LEU A 51 -3.86 -6.53 -10.08
CA LEU A 51 -3.10 -5.33 -10.39
C LEU A 51 -1.71 -5.38 -9.75
N LYS A 52 -0.68 -4.99 -10.52
CA LYS A 52 0.71 -4.95 -10.05
C LYS A 52 1.13 -3.55 -9.60
N THR A 53 0.52 -2.52 -10.20
CA THR A 53 0.90 -1.11 -10.02
C THR A 53 0.10 -0.46 -8.90
N ILE A 54 0.74 0.49 -8.24
CA ILE A 54 0.21 1.29 -7.15
C ILE A 54 0.35 2.76 -7.55
N THR A 55 -0.71 3.52 -7.35
CA THR A 55 -0.71 4.97 -7.56
C THR A 55 -0.14 5.69 -6.32
N PRO A 56 0.36 6.94 -6.47
CA PRO A 56 0.85 7.70 -5.32
C PRO A 56 -0.17 7.85 -4.19
N ARG A 57 -1.45 7.96 -4.51
CA ARG A 57 -2.54 8.05 -3.53
C ARG A 57 -2.70 6.76 -2.74
N GLU A 58 -2.66 5.62 -3.41
CA GLU A 58 -2.77 4.29 -2.78
C GLU A 58 -1.55 4.00 -1.90
N PHE A 59 -0.35 4.36 -2.37
CA PHE A 59 0.88 4.25 -1.58
C PHE A 59 0.79 5.06 -0.29
N LYS A 60 0.40 6.34 -0.36
CA LYS A 60 0.23 7.19 0.83
C LYS A 60 -0.77 6.62 1.84
N LYS A 61 -1.90 6.10 1.35
CA LYS A 61 -2.90 5.43 2.20
C LYS A 61 -2.31 4.19 2.88
N PHE A 62 -1.54 3.39 2.15
CA PHE A 62 -0.91 2.20 2.72
C PHE A 62 0.07 2.58 3.82
N VAL A 63 0.97 3.55 3.57
CA VAL A 63 1.93 4.03 4.58
C VAL A 63 1.21 4.53 5.84
N ALA A 64 0.17 5.37 5.68
CA ALA A 64 -0.60 5.88 6.80
C ALA A 64 -1.28 4.78 7.63
N GLU A 65 -1.70 3.68 7.00
CA GLU A 65 -2.27 2.53 7.69
C GLU A 65 -1.23 1.69 8.42
N ILE A 66 0.01 1.64 7.93
CA ILE A 66 1.12 0.99 8.65
C ILE A 66 1.56 1.83 9.85
N ASP A 67 1.71 3.13 9.68
CA ASP A 67 2.17 4.03 10.74
C ASP A 67 1.12 4.22 11.86
N GLY A 68 -0.15 3.95 11.56
CA GLY A 68 -1.25 3.98 12.53
C GLY A 68 -1.46 2.69 13.34
N ILE A 69 -0.64 1.65 13.10
CA ILE A 69 -0.63 0.35 13.82
C ILE A 69 0.53 0.32 14.79
#